data_AF-A0A924XLP8-F1
#
_entry.id   AF-A0A924XLP8-F1
#
_cell.length_a   1.000
_cell.length_b   1.000
_cell.length_c   1.000
_cell.angle_alpha   90.00
_cell.angle_beta   90.00
_cell.angle_gamma   90.00
#
_symmetry.space_group_name_H-M   'P 1'
#
loop_
_entity.id
_entity.type
_entity.pdbx_description
1 polymer ?
#
loop_
_entity_poly.entity_id
_entity_poly.type
_entity_poly.pdbx_seq_one_letter_code
_entity_poly.pdbx_strand_id
1 'polypeptide(L)' 'MEKFSFELFADYFQFYLQDENADFDSSAVIWTDQTVEDLLAVTSGMIYVGTVRNMTVPITIEIDDDEPNEDFGLWE' A
#
# COMPACT_ATOMS: atom_id res chain seq x y z
N MET A 1 -7.34 -18.96 -3.38
CA MET A 1 -6.53 -18.20 -2.40
C MET A 1 -5.04 -18.44 -2.59
N GLU A 2 -4.33 -17.43 -3.05
CA GLU A 2 -2.87 -17.38 -3.15
C GLU A 2 -2.32 -16.35 -2.15
N LYS A 3 -1.17 -16.64 -1.51
CA LYS A 3 -0.57 -15.77 -0.51
C LYS A 3 0.92 -15.56 -0.78
N PHE A 4 1.33 -14.30 -0.74
CA PHE A 4 2.71 -13.88 -0.94
C PHE A 4 3.18 -13.08 0.28
N SER A 5 4.40 -13.36 0.75
CA SER A 5 4.99 -12.67 1.90
C SER A 5 6.35 -12.10 1.53
N PHE A 6 6.57 -10.84 1.89
CA PHE A 6 7.76 -10.07 1.56
C PHE A 6 8.29 -9.34 2.79
N GLU A 7 9.59 -9.10 2.80
CA GLU A 7 10.26 -8.18 3.73
C GLU A 7 10.80 -7.02 2.89
N LEU A 8 10.13 -5.88 2.92
CA LEU A 8 10.44 -4.73 2.07
C LEU A 8 11.02 -3.60 2.91
N PHE A 9 12.19 -3.06 2.53
CA PHE A 9 12.67 -1.81 3.12
C PHE A 9 11.92 -0.62 2.52
N ALA A 10 11.04 -0.01 3.30
CA ALA A 10 10.31 1.20 2.93
C ALA A 10 11.21 2.42 3.13
N ASP A 11 11.77 2.94 2.04
CA ASP A 11 12.50 4.22 2.04
C ASP A 11 11.52 5.38 1.76
N TYR A 12 11.90 6.60 2.14
CA TYR A 12 11.02 7.79 2.04
C TYR A 12 9.65 7.62 2.71
N PHE A 13 9.61 6.91 3.85
CA PHE A 13 8.40 6.70 4.65
C PHE A 13 7.24 6.07 3.86
N GLN A 14 7.51 5.26 2.83
CA GLN A 14 6.46 4.70 1.99
C GLN A 14 6.85 3.41 1.24
N PHE A 15 5.82 2.70 0.78
CA PHE A 15 5.90 1.73 -0.32
C PHE A 15 4.62 1.77 -1.15
N TYR A 16 4.59 1.10 -2.31
CA TYR A 16 3.42 1.08 -3.18
C TYR A 16 3.22 -0.29 -3.83
N LEU A 17 1.95 -0.57 -4.15
CA LEU A 17 1.54 -1.66 -5.02
C LEU A 17 0.99 -1.03 -6.31
N GLN A 18 1.42 -1.52 -7.46
CA GLN A 18 1.02 -1.00 -8.76
C GLN A 18 0.65 -2.15 -9.71
N ASP A 19 -0.32 -1.90 -10.59
CA ASP A 19 -0.54 -2.73 -11.75
C ASP A 19 0.68 -2.67 -12.68
N GLU A 20 0.99 -3.78 -13.36
CA GLU A 20 2.15 -3.87 -14.26
C GLU A 20 2.12 -2.83 -15.39
N ASN A 21 0.92 -2.46 -15.85
CA ASN A 21 0.72 -1.50 -16.95
C ASN A 21 0.37 -0.09 -16.46
N ALA A 22 0.34 0.16 -15.15
CA ALA A 22 0.09 1.50 -14.64
C ALA A 22 1.29 2.41 -14.94
N ASP A 23 1.01 3.61 -15.44
CA ASP A 23 2.04 4.64 -15.53
C ASP A 23 2.43 5.07 -14.12
N PHE A 24 3.72 4.97 -13.80
CA PHE A 24 4.22 5.35 -12.48
C PHE A 24 3.98 6.85 -12.24
N ASP A 25 2.95 7.16 -11.46
CA ASP A 25 2.69 8.52 -11.03
C ASP A 25 3.64 8.84 -9.87
N SER A 26 4.71 9.56 -10.23
CA SER A 26 5.71 10.08 -9.29
C SER A 26 5.39 11.50 -8.82
N SER A 27 4.19 12.01 -9.14
CA SER A 27 3.88 13.39 -8.84
C SER A 27 3.75 13.60 -7.33
N ALA A 28 4.31 14.72 -6.85
CA ALA A 28 4.15 15.16 -5.47
C ALA A 28 2.68 15.46 -5.11
N VAL A 29 1.75 15.42 -6.08
CA VAL A 29 0.33 15.70 -5.89
C VAL A 29 -0.37 14.58 -5.13
N ILE A 30 0.19 13.37 -5.14
CA ILE A 30 -0.40 12.20 -4.48
C ILE A 30 -0.36 12.34 -2.95
N TRP A 31 0.70 12.95 -2.42
CA TRP A 31 0.88 13.19 -0.99
C TRP A 31 0.41 14.60 -0.61
N THR A 32 -0.91 14.78 -0.58
CA THR A 32 -1.57 15.93 0.05
C THR A 32 -1.52 15.85 1.58
N ASP A 33 -1.80 16.96 2.28
CA ASP A 33 -1.88 16.98 3.75
C ASP A 33 -2.81 15.87 4.29
N GLN A 34 -3.95 15.63 3.63
CA GLN A 34 -4.90 14.60 4.04
C GLN A 34 -4.34 13.19 3.86
N THR A 35 -3.77 12.88 2.69
CA THR A 35 -3.20 11.54 2.43
C THR A 35 -1.95 11.25 3.26
N VAL A 36 -1.23 12.29 3.68
CA VAL A 36 -0.13 12.16 4.65
C VAL A 36 -0.68 11.84 6.05
N GLU A 37 -1.79 12.45 6.45
CA GLU A 37 -2.47 12.13 7.71
C GLU A 37 -3.03 10.69 7.72
N ASP A 38 -3.61 10.26 6.60
CA ASP A 38 -4.19 8.92 6.44
C ASP A 38 -3.14 7.81 6.24
N LEU A 39 -1.87 8.18 5.98
CA LEU A 39 -0.79 7.28 5.54
C LEU A 39 -1.20 6.41 4.34
N LEU A 40 -2.10 6.91 3.50
CA LEU A 40 -2.68 6.17 2.39
C LEU A 40 -3.04 7.13 1.25
N ALA A 41 -2.67 6.74 0.03
CA ALA A 41 -3.15 7.39 -1.18
C ALA A 41 -3.46 6.34 -2.25
N VAL A 42 -4.47 6.61 -3.07
CA VAL A 42 -4.91 5.69 -4.13
C VAL A 42 -5.06 6.46 -5.43
N THR A 43 -4.51 5.93 -6.50
CA THR A 43 -4.67 6.44 -7.87
C THR A 43 -5.16 5.31 -8.80
N SER A 44 -5.33 5.60 -10.08
CA SER A 44 -5.75 4.58 -11.05
C SER A 44 -4.69 3.50 -11.21
N GLY A 45 -4.92 2.33 -10.60
CA GLY A 45 -4.02 1.17 -10.69
C GLY A 45 -2.85 1.18 -9.71
N MET A 46 -2.85 2.07 -8.70
CA MET A 46 -1.79 2.13 -7.68
C MET A 46 -2.34 2.45 -6.28
N ILE A 47 -1.72 1.83 -5.27
CA ILE A 47 -1.96 2.09 -3.86
C ILE A 47 -0.62 2.45 -3.22
N TYR A 48 -0.58 3.57 -2.51
CA TYR A 48 0.60 4.07 -1.79
C TYR A 48 0.33 3.96 -0.29
N VAL A 49 1.21 3.30 0.43
CA VAL A 49 1.11 3.09 1.87
C VAL A 49 2.27 3.82 2.54
N GLY A 50 1.92 4.76 3.41
CA GLY A 50 2.85 5.50 4.25
C GLY A 50 3.29 4.66 5.46
N THR A 51 4.55 4.80 5.84
CA THR A 51 5.11 4.20 7.06
C THR A 51 5.56 5.32 8.00
N VAL A 52 5.46 5.09 9.30
CA VAL A 52 5.83 6.11 10.31
C VAL A 52 7.34 6.42 10.26
N ARG A 53 8.17 5.49 9.73
CA ARG A 53 9.63 5.59 9.63
C ARG A 53 10.15 4.81 8.42
N ASN A 54 11.39 5.12 8.02
CA ASN A 54 12.15 4.26 7.12
C ASN A 54 12.54 2.97 7.84
N MET A 55 11.97 1.84 7.44
CA MET A 55 12.19 0.54 8.07
C MET A 55 11.84 -0.61 7.12
N THR A 56 12.35 -1.80 7.44
CA THR A 56 11.84 -3.02 6.82
C THR A 56 10.45 -3.31 7.38
N VAL A 57 9.47 -3.44 6.49
CA VAL A 57 8.08 -3.77 6.80
C VAL A 57 7.73 -5.15 6.23
N PRO A 58 7.08 -6.02 7.03
CA PRO A 58 6.53 -7.26 6.53
C PRO A 58 5.28 -6.96 5.71
N ILE A 59 5.21 -7.46 4.48
CA ILE A 59 4.07 -7.27 3.58
C ILE A 59 3.49 -8.64 3.25
N THR A 60 2.18 -8.75 3.36
CA THR A 60 1.41 -9.90 2.91
C THR A 60 0.42 -9.47 1.85
N ILE A 61 0.40 -10.16 0.71
CA ILE A 61 -0.59 -10.00 -0.36
C ILE A 61 -1.37 -11.31 -0.45
N GLU A 62 -2.68 -11.20 -0.36
CA GLU A 62 -3.61 -12.32 -0.49
C GLU A 62 -4.50 -12.07 -1.70
N ILE A 63 -4.59 -13.07 -2.58
CA ILE A 63 -5.46 -13.07 -3.75
C ILE A 63 -6.54 -14.11 -3.52
N ASP A 64 -7.75 -13.63 -3.25
CA ASP A 64 -8.92 -14.45 -3.03
C ASP A 64 -9.74 -14.65 -4.31
N ASP A 65 -10.42 -15.79 -4.38
CA ASP A 65 -11.28 -16.15 -5.51
C ASP A 65 -12.63 -15.42 -5.48
N ASP A 66 -13.01 -14.92 -4.30
CA ASP A 66 -14.24 -14.18 -4.01
C ASP A 66 -13.90 -12.91 -3.22
N GLU A 67 -14.86 -11.99 -3.10
CA GLU A 67 -14.70 -10.74 -2.35
C GLU A 67 -14.36 -11.03 -0.88
N PRO A 68 -13.28 -10.43 -0.33
CA PRO A 68 -12.89 -10.65 1.05
C PRO A 68 -13.93 -10.08 2.01
N ASN A 69 -14.13 -10.73 3.14
CA ASN A 69 -15.01 -10.22 4.18
C ASN A 69 -14.40 -8.94 4.81
N GLU A 70 -15.23 -7.95 5.09
CA GLU A 70 -14.86 -6.70 5.75
C GLU A 70 -14.60 -6.91 7.26
N ASP A 71 -13.62 -7.74 7.61
CA ASP A 71 -13.18 -7.94 8.99
C ASP A 71 -12.06 -6.96 9.35
N PHE A 72 -12.45 -5.77 9.78
CA PHE A 72 -11.52 -4.75 10.25
C PHE A 72 -10.99 -4.99 11.68
N GLY A 73 -11.49 -6.01 12.39
CA GLY A 73 -11.11 -6.28 13.79
C GLY A 73 -9.66 -6.75 13.96
N LEU A 74 -8.98 -7.11 12.87
CA LEU A 74 -7.56 -7.46 12.87
C LEU A 74 -6.62 -6.25 12.91
N TRP A 75 -7.16 -5.02 12.81
CA TRP A 75 -6.40 -3.78 12.65
C TRP A 75 -6.59 -2.76 13.79
N GLU A 76 -7.30 -3.12 14.87
CA GLU A 76 -7.35 -2.34 16.13
C GLU A 76 -6.15 -2.60 17.06
#